data_AF-A0A2T2XLI0-F1
#
_entry.id   AF-A0A2T2XLI0-F1
#
_cell.length_a   1.000
_cell.length_b   1.000
_cell.length_c   1.000
_cell.angle_alpha   90.00
_cell.angle_beta   90.00
_cell.angle_gamma   90.00
#
_symmetry.space_group_name_H-M   'P 1'
#
loop_
_entity.id
_entity.type
_entity.pdbx_description
1 polymer ?
#
loop_
_entity_poly.entity_id
_entity_poly.type
_entity_poly.pdbx_seq_one_letter_code
_entity_poly.pdbx_strand_id
1 'polypeptide(L)' 'MQQFSLVLESREEADQAVTLLWHKMGIRGEIEVVPLEGKIKLDIISEKDLTPQQLEKLPGKRA' A
#
# COMPACT_ATOMS: atom_id res chain seq x y z
N MET A 1 -12.68 2.23 8.43
CA MET A 1 -11.82 3.08 7.58
C MET A 1 -10.45 3.02 8.18
N GLN A 2 -9.53 2.40 7.45
CA GLN A 2 -8.18 2.14 7.92
C GLN A 2 -7.21 2.96 7.08
N GLN A 3 -6.33 3.68 7.75
CA GLN A 3 -5.23 4.39 7.12
C GLN A 3 -3.91 3.71 7.49
N PHE A 4 -3.06 3.48 6.50
CA PHE A 4 -1.72 2.95 6.71
C PHE A 4 -0.79 3.35 5.57
N SER A 5 0.50 3.27 5.83
CA SER A 5 1.52 3.61 4.85
C SER A 5 2.42 2.42 4.55
N LEU A 6 2.88 2.32 3.30
CA LEU A 6 3.92 1.40 2.87
C LEU A 6 5.12 2.18 2.38
N VAL A 7 6.31 1.83 2.85
CA VAL A 7 7.58 2.37 2.34
C VAL A 7 8.27 1.29 1.52
N LEU A 8 8.51 1.62 0.26
CA LEU A 8 8.97 0.74 -0.80
C LEU A 8 10.29 1.26 -1.38
N GLU A 9 11.09 0.36 -1.93
CA GLU A 9 12.43 0.69 -2.44
C GLU A 9 12.41 1.04 -3.94
N SER A 10 11.33 0.72 -4.65
CA SER A 10 11.22 1.00 -6.08
C SER A 10 9.79 1.33 -6.55
N ARG A 11 9.70 1.93 -7.74
CA ARG A 11 8.43 2.16 -8.47
C ARG A 11 7.72 0.86 -8.77
N GLU A 12 8.47 -0.18 -9.15
CA GLU A 12 7.92 -1.47 -9.50
C GLU A 12 7.24 -2.15 -8.29
N GLU A 13 7.85 -2.07 -7.11
CA GLU A 13 7.22 -2.52 -5.86
C GLU A 13 5.94 -1.74 -5.55
N ALA A 14 5.91 -0.43 -5.84
CA ALA A 14 4.72 0.41 -5.64
C ALA A 14 3.58 0.01 -6.57
N ASP A 15 3.86 -0.21 -7.85
CA ASP A 15 2.86 -0.63 -8.81
C ASP A 15 2.30 -2.03 -8.46
N GLN A 16 3.17 -2.94 -7.98
CA GLN A 16 2.75 -4.25 -7.48
C GLN A 16 1.88 -4.14 -6.22
N ALA A 17 2.25 -3.28 -5.26
CA ALA A 17 1.47 -3.04 -4.05
C ALA A 17 0.06 -2.54 -4.40
N VAL A 18 -0.03 -1.53 -5.25
CA VAL A 18 -1.29 -0.95 -5.73
C VAL A 18 -2.15 -2.01 -6.42
N THR A 19 -1.55 -2.81 -7.30
CA THR A 19 -2.24 -3.90 -8.00
C THR A 19 -2.78 -4.95 -7.02
N LEU A 20 -2.01 -5.34 -6.00
CA LEU A 20 -2.45 -6.29 -4.98
C LEU A 20 -3.60 -5.72 -4.13
N LEU A 21 -3.50 -4.47 -3.72
CA LEU A 21 -4.52 -3.77 -2.94
C LEU A 21 -5.85 -3.71 -3.71
N TRP A 22 -5.83 -3.30 -4.98
CA TRP A 22 -7.04 -3.20 -5.80
C TRP A 22 -7.57 -4.55 -6.28
N HIS A 23 -6.76 -5.36 -6.95
CA HIS A 23 -7.26 -6.56 -7.64
C HIS A 23 -7.41 -7.77 -6.72
N LYS A 24 -6.45 -7.99 -5.81
CA LYS A 24 -6.51 -9.17 -4.92
C LYS A 24 -7.27 -8.91 -3.64
N MET A 25 -7.07 -7.74 -3.03
CA MET A 25 -7.67 -7.42 -1.75
C MET A 25 -8.98 -6.65 -1.91
N GLY A 26 -9.29 -6.14 -3.10
CA GLY A 26 -10.52 -5.42 -3.40
C GLY A 26 -10.66 -4.14 -2.57
N ILE A 27 -9.55 -3.56 -2.14
CA ILE A 27 -9.56 -2.28 -1.42
C ILE A 27 -10.14 -1.23 -2.34
N ARG A 28 -11.01 -0.41 -1.78
CA ARG A 28 -11.51 0.80 -2.43
C ARG A 28 -11.26 1.95 -1.47
N GLY A 29 -10.90 3.09 -2.05
CA GLY A 29 -10.39 4.25 -1.31
C GLY A 29 -9.28 4.96 -2.07
N GLU A 30 -8.51 5.76 -1.35
CA GLU A 30 -7.48 6.65 -1.91
C GLU A 30 -6.10 6.05 -1.70
N ILE A 31 -5.27 6.12 -2.75
CA ILE A 31 -3.86 5.76 -2.68
C ILE A 31 -3.07 6.96 -3.20
N GLU A 32 -2.27 7.55 -2.32
CA GLU A 32 -1.35 8.62 -2.65
C GLU A 32 0.07 8.07 -2.78
N VAL A 33 0.75 8.44 -3.86
CA VAL A 33 2.15 8.07 -4.10
C VAL A 33 3.03 9.26 -3.74
N VAL A 34 3.80 9.12 -2.66
CA VAL A 34 4.73 10.14 -2.17
C VAL A 34 6.17 9.71 -2.50
N PRO A 35 6.84 10.38 -3.44
CA PRO A 35 8.25 10.10 -3.69
C PRO A 35 9.11 10.56 -2.51
N LEU A 36 10.05 9.72 -2.09
CA LEU A 36 11.07 10.00 -1.07
C LEU A 36 12.46 9.88 -1.68
N GLU A 37 13.50 10.39 -1.02
CA GLU A 37 14.88 10.24 -1.49
C GLU A 37 15.29 8.74 -1.56
N GLY A 38 15.27 8.19 -2.77
CA GLY A 38 15.59 6.79 -3.05
C GLY A 38 14.51 5.78 -2.64
N LYS A 39 13.31 6.23 -2.25
CA LYS A 39 12.20 5.37 -1.81
C LYS A 39 10.87 5.91 -2.30
N ILE A 40 9.84 5.09 -2.19
CA ILE A 40 8.47 5.50 -2.49
C ILE A 40 7.61 5.16 -1.29
N LYS A 41 6.88 6.15 -0.79
CA LYS A 41 5.85 5.93 0.22
C LYS A 41 4.50 5.89 -0.48
N LEU A 42 3.71 4.88 -0.16
CA LEU A 42 2.29 4.83 -0.49
C LEU A 42 1.51 5.15 0.77
N ASP A 43 0.64 6.14 0.70
CA ASP A 43 -0.34 6.44 1.73
C ASP A 43 -1.69 5.90 1.28
N ILE A 44 -2.25 4.96 2.04
CA ILE A 44 -3.46 4.24 1.68
C ILE A 44 -4.55 4.57 2.70
N ILE A 45 -5.68 5.05 2.19
CA ILE A 45 -6.93 5.18 2.94
C ILE A 45 -7.88 4.14 2.37
N SER A 46 -8.14 3.09 3.16
CA SER A 46 -9.04 2.01 2.79
C SER A 46 -10.41 2.22 3.43
N GLU A 47 -11.46 2.14 2.62
CA GLU A 47 -12.86 2.15 3.08
C GLU A 47 -13.18 0.95 3.99
N LYS A 48 -12.42 -0.15 3.85
CA LYS A 48 -12.56 -1.37 4.64
C LYS A 48 -11.29 -1.71 5.40
N ASP A 49 -11.44 -2.33 6.56
CA ASP A 49 -10.29 -2.71 7.36
C ASP A 49 -9.68 -4.02 6.82
N LEU A 50 -8.35 -4.04 6.69
CA LEU A 50 -7.59 -5.20 6.26
C LEU A 50 -7.29 -6.11 7.44
N THR A 51 -7.37 -7.41 7.20
CA THR A 51 -6.94 -8.41 8.17
C THR A 51 -5.40 -8.41 8.32
N PRO A 52 -4.86 -8.85 9.47
CA PRO A 52 -3.42 -8.96 9.67
C PRO A 52 -2.71 -9.75 8.56
N GLN A 53 -3.30 -10.88 8.13
CA GLN A 53 -2.75 -11.70 7.03
C GLN A 53 -2.73 -10.97 5.68
N GLN A 54 -3.69 -10.09 5.41
CA GLN A 54 -3.67 -9.29 4.18
C GLN A 54 -2.55 -8.26 4.25
N LEU A 55 -2.42 -7.59 5.38
CA LEU A 55 -1.35 -6.61 5.57
C LEU A 55 0.03 -7.27 5.46
N GLU A 56 0.21 -8.53 5.90
CA GLU A 56 1.50 -9.25 5.82
C GLU A 56 1.91 -9.61 4.40
N LYS A 57 0.96 -9.65 3.46
CA LYS A 57 1.22 -9.91 2.04
C LYS A 57 1.58 -8.66 1.26
N LEU A 58 1.51 -7.48 1.89
CA LEU A 58 1.86 -6.23 1.24
C LEU A 58 3.38 -6.07 1.19
N PRO A 59 3.95 -5.68 0.04
CA PRO A 59 5.36 -5.38 -0.06
C PRO A 59 5.71 -4.12 0.74
N GLY A 60 6.99 -3.98 1.06
CA GLY A 60 7.51 -2.83 1.79
C GLY A 60 7.36 -2.91 3.31
N LYS A 61 7.93 -1.91 3.97
CA LYS A 61 7.81 -1.76 5.43
C LYS A 61 6.61 -0.90 5.76
N ARG A 62 5.83 -1.32 6.75
CA ARG A 62 4.76 -0.49 7.31
C ARG A 62 5.39 0.58 8.20
N ALA A 63 4.95 1.81 8.00
CA ALA A 63 5.31 2.97 8.83
C ALA A 63 4.09 3.42 9.64
#